data_AF-A0A919EWX0-F1
#
_entry.id   AF-A0A919EWX0-F1
#
_cell.length_a   1.000
_cell.length_b   1.000
_cell.length_c   1.000
_cell.angle_alpha   90.00
_cell.angle_beta   90.00
_cell.angle_gamma   90.00
#
_symmetry.space_group_name_H-M   'P 1'
#
loop_
_entity.id
_entity.type
_entity.pdbx_description
1 polymer ?
#
loop_
_entity_poly.entity_id
_entity_poly.type
_entity_poly.pdbx_seq_one_letter_code
_entity_poly.pdbx_strand_id
1 'polypeptide(L)' 'MVAGLGRKAVAERLFLSPHTVRTHMQNVLGKLGVHSTLAAVALARRAGVGPADLAGDVVERGGQLA' A
#
# COMPACT_ATOMS: atom_id res chain seq x y z
N MET A 1 3.34 0.40 -5.34
CA MET A 1 2.92 -0.48 -4.22
C MET A 1 1.43 -0.59 -4.31
N VAL A 2 0.85 -1.80 -4.25
CA VAL A 2 -0.53 -2.21 -4.64
C VAL A 2 -1.39 -1.12 -5.32
N ALA A 3 -1.68 -0.01 -4.62
CA ALA A 3 -2.13 1.29 -5.17
C ALA A 3 -1.20 2.00 -6.20
N GLY A 4 -0.29 1.32 -6.92
CA GLY A 4 0.60 1.93 -7.93
C GLY A 4 1.73 2.86 -7.43
N LEU A 5 1.80 3.22 -6.15
CA LEU A 5 2.76 4.24 -5.66
C LEU A 5 4.24 3.82 -5.70
N GLY A 6 5.12 4.74 -6.10
CA GLY A 6 6.57 4.60 -5.98
C GLY A 6 7.07 4.79 -4.54
N ARG A 7 8.29 4.32 -4.23
CA ARG A 7 8.87 4.39 -2.87
C ARG A 7 8.99 5.81 -2.32
N LYS A 8 9.34 6.79 -3.17
CA LYS A 8 9.41 8.21 -2.80
C LYS A 8 8.03 8.76 -2.42
N ALA A 9 7.01 8.49 -3.23
CA ALA A 9 5.64 8.91 -2.92
C ALA A 9 5.09 8.25 -1.64
N VAL A 10 5.44 6.99 -1.39
CA VAL A 10 5.12 6.31 -0.12
C VAL A 10 5.81 6.99 1.06
N ALA A 11 7.10 7.33 0.91
CA ALA A 11 7.88 8.01 1.93
C ALA A 11 7.26 9.37 2.31
N GLU A 12 6.91 10.17 1.30
CA GLU A 12 6.24 11.47 1.47
C GLU A 12 4.89 11.33 2.19
N ARG A 13 4.04 10.38 1.78
CA ARG A 13 2.71 10.18 2.39
C ARG A 13 2.75 9.69 3.82
N LEU A 14 3.80 8.93 4.18
CA LEU A 14 3.95 8.36 5.52
C LEU A 14 4.89 9.19 6.41
N PHE A 15 5.39 10.35 5.93
CA PHE A 15 6.39 11.16 6.64
C PHE A 15 7.66 10.37 7.01
N LEU A 16 8.07 9.44 6.15
CA LEU A 16 9.24 8.59 6.32
C LEU A 16 10.35 8.97 5.36
N SER A 17 11.59 8.55 5.67
CA SER A 17 12.68 8.64 4.70
C SER A 17 12.53 7.56 3.61
N PRO A 18 13.00 7.80 2.37
CA PRO A 18 13.06 6.78 1.33
C PRO A 18 13.88 5.54 1.74
N HIS A 19 14.90 5.73 2.58
CA HIS A 19 15.71 4.64 3.14
C HIS A 19 14.89 3.76 4.08
N THR A 20 14.07 4.36 4.94
CA THR A 20 13.18 3.63 5.85
C THR A 20 12.17 2.79 5.06
N VAL A 21 11.55 3.38 4.03
CA VAL A 21 10.64 2.65 3.12
C VAL A 21 11.36 1.49 2.44
N ARG A 22 12.61 1.66 2.02
CA ARG A 22 13.42 0.57 1.43
C ARG A 22 13.62 -0.58 2.41
N THR A 23 13.98 -0.30 3.66
CA THR A 23 14.17 -1.33 4.69
C THR A 23 12.88 -2.07 5.00
N HIS A 24 11.76 -1.36 5.17
CA HIS A 24 10.46 -2.01 5.34
C HIS A 24 10.10 -2.90 4.16
N MET A 25 10.39 -2.46 2.93
CA MET A 25 10.18 -3.27 1.74
C MET A 25 11.00 -4.55 1.75
N GLN A 26 12.29 -4.48 2.08
CA GLN A 26 13.13 -5.68 2.18
C GLN A 26 12.58 -6.67 3.20
N ASN A 27 12.14 -6.18 4.36
CA ASN A 27 11.54 -7.02 5.40
C ASN A 27 10.22 -7.66 4.94
N VAL A 28 9.34 -6.90 4.26
CA VAL A 28 8.09 -7.44 3.70
C VAL A 28 8.38 -8.50 2.65
N LEU A 29 9.30 -8.24 1.72
CA LEU A 29 9.70 -9.20 0.69
C LEU A 29 10.25 -10.49 1.31
N GLY A 30 11.09 -10.39 2.33
CA GLY A 30 11.60 -11.54 3.08
C GLY A 30 10.49 -12.33 3.80
N LYS A 31 9.56 -11.64 4.47
CA LYS A 31 8.41 -12.28 5.14
C LYS A 31 7.45 -12.97 4.18
N LEU A 32 7.29 -12.43 2.97
CA LEU A 32 6.47 -13.01 1.91
C LEU A 32 7.21 -14.09 1.10
N GLY A 33 8.51 -14.29 1.33
CA GLY A 33 9.32 -15.26 0.58
C GLY A 33 9.50 -14.90 -0.90
N VAL A 34 9.43 -13.62 -1.27
CA VAL A 34 9.52 -13.17 -2.67
C VAL A 34 10.68 -12.20 -2.88
N HIS A 35 11.22 -12.18 -4.10
CA HIS A 35 12.42 -11.39 -4.42
C HIS A 35 12.14 -10.08 -5.17
N SER A 36 10.88 -9.72 -5.40
CA SER A 36 10.53 -8.49 -6.10
C SER A 36 9.24 -7.87 -5.61
N THR A 37 9.15 -6.54 -5.70
CA THR A 37 7.93 -5.80 -5.38
C THR A 37 6.77 -6.22 -6.28
N LEU A 38 7.03 -6.56 -7.55
CA LEU A 38 6.00 -7.06 -8.45
C LEU A 38 5.44 -8.42 -7.99
N ALA A 39 6.32 -9.34 -7.59
CA ALA A 39 5.90 -10.64 -7.06
C ALA A 39 5.07 -10.49 -5.77
N ALA A 40 5.48 -9.58 -4.88
CA ALA A 40 4.71 -9.24 -3.68
C ALA A 40 3.33 -8.65 -4.01
N VAL A 41 3.24 -7.74 -5.00
CA VAL A 41 1.96 -7.18 -5.45
C VAL A 41 1.08 -8.26 -6.08
N ALA A 42 1.63 -9.16 -6.89
CA ALA A 42 0.87 -10.26 -7.48
C ALA A 42 0.33 -11.21 -6.39
N LEU A 43 1.14 -11.51 -5.37
CA LEU A 43 0.73 -12.30 -4.21
C LEU A 43 -0.38 -11.59 -3.43
N ALA A 44 -0.21 -10.30 -3.12
CA ALA A 44 -1.22 -9.49 -2.45
C ALA A 44 -2.56 -9.49 -3.19
N ARG A 45 -2.55 -9.30 -4.51
CA ARG A 45 -3.78 -9.34 -5.34
C ARG A 45 -4.46 -10.70 -5.34
N ARG A 46 -3.69 -11.81 -5.43
CA ARG A 46 -4.25 -13.17 -5.32
C ARG A 46 -4.86 -13.43 -3.95
N ALA A 47 -4.35 -12.80 -2.90
CA ALA A 47 -4.88 -12.86 -1.54
C ALA A 47 -6.06 -11.90 -1.29
N GLY A 48 -6.56 -11.20 -2.32
CA GLY A 48 -7.67 -10.25 -2.18
C GLY A 48 -7.28 -8.89 -1.59
N VAL A 49 -5.98 -8.61 -1.44
CA VAL A 49 -5.50 -7.32 -0.94
C VAL A 49 -5.51 -6.30 -2.09
N GLY A 50 -6.48 -5.40 -2.06
CA GLY A 50 -6.60 -4.27 -2.98
C GLY A 50 -5.81 -3.04 -2.53
N PRO A 51 -5.76 -1.99 -3.36
CA PRO A 51 -5.40 -0.65 -2.90
C PRO A 51 -6.31 -0.30 -1.72
N ALA A 52 -5.74 0.14 -0.59
CA ALA A 52 -6.57 0.77 0.42
C ALA A 52 -7.07 2.09 -0.17
N ASP A 53 -8.36 2.15 -0.50
CA ASP A 53 -9.01 3.39 -0.89
C ASP A 53 -9.06 4.31 0.32
N LEU A 54 -8.02 5.13 0.50
CA LEU A 54 -8.05 6.25 1.45
C LEU A 54 -9.06 7.35 1.05
N ALA A 55 -9.82 7.13 -0.05
CA ALA A 55 -10.92 7.97 -0.51
C ALA A 55 -12.30 7.49 -0.01
N GLY A 56 -12.40 6.28 0.56
CA GLY A 56 -13.68 5.67 0.95
C GLY A 56 -14.27 6.15 2.27
N ASP A 57 -13.50 6.85 3.11
CA ASP A 57 -13.95 7.22 4.46
C ASP A 57 -14.79 8.53 4.51
N VAL A 58 -14.99 9.21 3.37
CA VAL A 58 -15.73 10.49 3.32
C VAL A 58 -17.12 10.36 2.66
N VAL A 59 -17.43 9.28 1.95
CA VAL A 59 -18.59 9.22 1.04
C VAL A 59 -19.87 8.60 1.63
N GLU A 60 -19.92 8.19 2.90
CA GLU A 60 -21.11 7.53 3.48
C GLU A 60 -21.69 8.24 4.73
N ARG A 61 -21.64 9.59 4.78
CA ARG A 61 -22.34 10.37 5.83
C ARG A 61 -23.21 11.53 5.32
N GLY A 62 -23.39 11.66 4.01
CA GLY A 62 -24.14 12.76 3.39
C GLY A 62 -25.56 12.43 2.95
N GLY A 63 -26.10 11.26 3.31
CA GLY A 63 -27.30 10.70 2.67
C GLY A 63 -28.37 10.16 3.62
N GLN A 64 -28.60 10.78 4.78
CA GLN A 64 -29.82 10.53 5.55
C GLN A 64 -30.33 11.82 6.17
N LEU A 65 -30.96 12.64 5.33
CA LEU A 65 -31.93 13.64 5.75
C LEU A 65 -33.25 13.26 5.08
N ALA A 66 -34.11 12.60 5.86
CA ALA A 66 -35.55 12.56 5.64
C ALA A 66 -36.19 13.30 6.81
#